data_AF-F2PWA7-F1
#
_entry.id   AF-F2PWA7-F1
#
_cell.length_a   1.000
_cell.length_b   1.000
_cell.length_c   1.000
_cell.angle_alpha   90.00
_cell.angle_beta   90.00
_cell.angle_gamma   90.00
#
_symmetry.space_group_name_H-M   'P 1'
#
loop_
_entity.id
_entity.type
_entity.pdbx_description
1 polymer ?
#
loop_
_entity_poly.entity_id
_entity_poly.type
_entity_poly.pdbx_seq_one_letter_code
_entity_poly.pdbx_strand_id
1 'polypeptide(L)'
;MRQHLSPIVNSLTSVFRLSTRPSTFQQPGLLSQTCKNTLAPGSIISSVNAFRPFSSSSTLQAKKAPVKLDRRVTLIRYFLNHPLTPRPLHFSRNRYLRHWTIHRAWQLYTAKQRRAHQLELERQWASMKDACEELRTGVGDGGRLFRTSMNKRGVFSDGVPIEYGRLQTDSPSKDGWDYSWKP
;
A
#
# COMPACT_ATOMS: atom_id res chain seq x y z
N MET A 1 38.18 25.23 20.52
CA MET A 1 38.83 24.21 19.68
C MET A 1 37.76 23.33 19.06
N ARG A 2 37.53 23.43 17.74
CA ARG A 2 36.57 22.56 17.02
C ARG A 2 37.27 21.24 16.72
N GLN A 3 36.80 20.15 17.31
CA GLN A 3 37.34 18.81 17.04
C GLN A 3 36.72 18.28 15.74
N HIS A 4 37.58 18.02 14.76
CA HIS A 4 37.23 17.49 13.45
C HIS A 4 37.22 15.96 13.54
N LEU A 5 36.03 15.35 13.64
CA LEU A 5 35.88 13.89 13.61
C LEU A 5 36.01 13.38 12.17
N SER A 6 36.74 12.29 11.98
CA SER A 6 37.12 11.73 10.69
C SER A 6 35.93 11.10 9.94
N PRO A 7 35.91 11.14 8.59
CA PRO A 7 34.78 10.70 7.76
C PRO A 7 34.44 9.20 7.87
N ILE A 8 35.34 8.40 8.46
CA ILE A 8 35.18 6.96 8.66
C ILE A 8 34.18 6.66 9.79
N VAL A 9 34.06 7.55 10.79
CA VAL A 9 33.09 7.35 11.89
C VAL A 9 31.66 7.65 11.42
N ASN A 10 31.49 8.52 10.42
CA ASN A 10 30.18 8.85 9.82
C ASN A 10 29.66 7.79 8.85
N SER A 11 30.50 6.88 8.31
CA SER A 11 30.04 5.86 7.37
C SER A 11 29.43 4.63 8.05
N LEU A 12 29.83 4.34 9.30
CA LEU A 12 29.30 3.20 10.06
C LEU A 12 27.91 3.48 10.69
N THR A 13 27.55 4.74 10.89
CA THR A 13 26.23 5.15 11.43
C THR A 13 25.11 5.09 10.38
N SER A 14 25.45 4.83 9.10
CA SER A 14 24.49 4.67 8.00
C SER A 14 23.90 3.25 7.89
N VAL A 15 24.57 2.23 8.41
CA VAL A 15 24.18 0.82 8.23
C VAL A 15 23.15 0.36 9.28
N PHE A 16 23.12 1.00 10.45
CA PHE A 16 22.09 0.78 11.47
C PHE A 16 21.25 2.05 11.63
N ARG A 17 20.33 2.30 10.70
CA ARG A 17 19.22 3.24 10.95
C ARG A 17 18.28 2.65 11.99
N LEU A 18 18.69 2.71 13.26
CA LEU A 18 17.74 2.72 14.36
C LEU A 18 16.98 4.04 14.25
N SER A 19 15.71 3.95 13.86
CA SER A 19 14.80 5.09 13.87
C SER A 19 14.59 5.52 15.31
N THR A 20 15.33 6.54 15.77
CA THR A 20 14.97 7.29 16.97
C THR A 20 13.83 8.23 16.60
N ARG A 21 12.60 7.71 16.65
CA ARG A 21 11.39 8.53 16.56
C ARG A 21 11.03 8.96 17.99
N PRO A 22 11.03 10.27 18.33
CA PRO A 22 10.40 10.71 19.56
C PRO A 22 8.89 10.47 19.42
N SER A 23 8.30 9.74 20.37
CA SER A 23 6.86 9.56 20.48
C SER A 23 6.24 10.79 21.13
N THR A 24 5.80 11.76 20.33
CA THR A 24 4.78 12.72 20.76
C THR A 24 3.42 12.16 20.40
N PHE A 25 2.71 11.64 21.41
CA PHE A 25 1.26 11.47 21.35
C PHE A 25 0.64 12.87 21.22
N GLN A 26 0.25 13.27 20.02
CA GLN A 26 -0.67 14.37 19.79
C GLN A 26 -2.00 13.80 19.32
N GLN A 27 -3.05 14.05 20.11
CA GLN A 27 -4.42 13.76 19.72
C GLN A 27 -4.86 14.68 18.57
N PRO A 28 -5.76 14.24 17.67
CA PRO A 28 -6.32 15.11 16.65
C PRO A 28 -7.38 16.03 17.27
N GLY A 29 -7.03 17.31 17.43
CA GLY A 29 -8.00 18.39 17.64
C GLY A 29 -8.74 18.67 16.33
N LEU A 30 -10.03 18.37 16.29
CA LEU A 30 -10.91 18.73 15.19
C LEU A 30 -11.23 20.23 15.25
N LEU A 31 -10.90 20.92 14.17
CA LEU A 31 -11.41 22.24 13.80
C LEU A 31 -12.94 22.20 13.69
N SER A 32 -13.64 23.03 14.47
CA SER A 32 -15.00 23.44 14.12
C SER A 32 -15.12 24.97 14.15
N GLN A 33 -15.52 25.44 12.98
CA GLN A 33 -15.87 26.77 12.55
C GLN A 33 -16.68 27.58 13.58
N THR A 34 -16.33 28.85 13.67
CA THR A 34 -17.14 29.90 14.27
C THR A 34 -18.25 30.30 13.29
N CYS A 35 -19.51 30.06 13.65
CA CYS A 35 -20.67 30.67 13.02
C CYS A 35 -21.25 31.72 13.97
N LYS A 36 -21.28 32.96 13.49
CA LYS A 36 -21.90 34.13 14.11
C LYS A 36 -23.40 33.88 14.28
N ASN A 37 -24.00 34.38 15.37
CA ASN A 37 -25.41 34.79 15.36
C ASN A 37 -25.66 35.91 16.37
N THR A 38 -26.53 36.80 15.91
CA THR A 38 -26.82 38.17 16.32
C THR A 38 -27.64 38.22 17.61
N LEU A 39 -27.33 39.14 18.52
CA LEU A 39 -28.12 39.43 19.73
C LEU A 39 -29.22 40.45 19.39
N ALA A 40 -30.47 40.09 19.68
CA ALA A 40 -31.55 41.05 19.89
C ALA A 40 -31.49 41.59 21.34
N PRO A 41 -31.89 42.84 21.59
CA PRO A 41 -31.77 43.46 22.90
C PRO A 41 -33.02 43.18 23.75
N GLY A 42 -32.84 42.81 25.00
CA GLY A 42 -33.94 42.78 25.95
C GLY A 42 -33.70 41.93 27.18
N SER A 43 -33.59 42.63 28.32
CA SER A 43 -34.07 42.20 29.63
C SER A 43 -33.06 41.64 30.65
N ILE A 44 -32.69 42.56 31.55
CA ILE A 44 -32.58 42.46 33.01
C ILE A 44 -31.42 41.62 33.58
N ILE A 45 -30.47 42.40 34.10
CA ILE A 45 -29.41 42.00 35.03
C ILE A 45 -30.05 41.48 36.32
N SER A 46 -29.85 40.20 36.63
CA SER A 46 -29.99 39.68 37.99
C SER A 46 -28.71 38.90 38.32
N SER A 47 -27.90 39.54 39.16
CA SER A 47 -26.71 38.97 39.78
C SER A 47 -27.12 37.84 40.73
N VAL A 48 -27.03 36.61 40.25
CA VAL A 48 -26.92 35.43 41.10
C VAL A 48 -25.61 34.75 40.76
N ASN A 49 -24.77 34.57 41.77
CA ASN A 49 -23.55 33.77 41.70
C ASN A 49 -23.90 32.33 41.31
N ALA A 50 -24.01 32.07 40.02
CA ALA A 50 -24.11 30.73 39.48
C ALA A 50 -22.70 30.16 39.44
N PHE A 51 -22.37 29.34 40.45
CA PHE A 51 -21.27 28.38 40.35
C PHE A 51 -21.49 27.58 39.07
N ARG A 52 -20.75 27.90 38.00
CA ARG A 52 -20.77 27.12 36.76
C ARG A 52 -20.20 25.74 37.11
N PRO A 53 -20.94 24.63 36.95
CA PRO A 53 -20.38 23.31 37.15
C PRO A 53 -19.25 23.12 36.13
N PHE A 54 -18.04 22.87 36.60
CA PHE A 54 -16.83 22.63 35.80
C PHE A 54 -16.84 21.24 35.10
N SER A 55 -18.01 20.72 34.75
CA SER A 55 -18.13 19.43 34.06
C SER A 55 -18.74 19.62 32.69
N SER A 56 -17.93 19.42 31.66
CA SER A 56 -18.33 19.39 30.24
C SER A 56 -18.99 18.08 29.82
N SER A 57 -19.25 17.16 30.77
CA SER A 57 -19.91 15.88 30.47
C SER A 57 -21.42 16.07 30.55
N SER A 58 -22.13 15.85 29.44
CA SER A 58 -23.59 15.90 29.42
C SER A 58 -24.19 14.87 30.40
N THR A 59 -25.24 15.26 31.12
CA THR A 59 -25.98 14.32 31.98
C THR A 59 -26.59 13.23 31.10
N LEU A 60 -26.19 11.98 31.35
CA LEU A 60 -26.71 10.84 30.59
C LEU A 60 -28.22 10.72 30.85
N GLN A 61 -29.02 10.99 29.82
CA GLN A 61 -30.45 10.74 29.81
C GLN A 61 -30.73 9.25 30.07
N ALA A 62 -31.84 8.95 30.76
CA ALA A 62 -32.25 7.58 31.05
C ALA A 62 -32.36 6.77 29.74
N LYS A 63 -31.71 5.59 29.71
CA LYS A 63 -31.68 4.74 28.51
C LYS A 63 -33.09 4.30 28.13
N LYS A 64 -33.57 4.72 26.95
CA LYS A 64 -34.76 4.11 26.31
C LYS A 64 -34.48 2.65 25.97
N ALA A 65 -35.55 1.85 25.93
CA ALA A 65 -35.52 0.41 25.65
C ALA A 65 -34.64 0.07 24.43
N PRO A 66 -33.95 -1.09 24.43
CA PRO A 66 -33.00 -1.44 23.38
C PRO A 66 -33.69 -1.49 22.01
N VAL A 67 -33.28 -0.62 21.11
CA VAL A 67 -33.69 -0.68 19.70
C VAL A 67 -33.10 -1.96 19.10
N LYS A 68 -33.94 -2.79 18.45
CA LYS A 68 -33.46 -3.94 17.68
C LYS A 68 -32.54 -3.44 16.57
N LEU A 69 -31.24 -3.56 16.78
CA LEU A 69 -30.25 -3.27 15.76
C LEU A 69 -30.37 -4.32 14.65
N ASP A 70 -30.34 -3.88 13.39
CA ASP A 70 -30.33 -4.79 12.25
C ASP A 70 -29.15 -5.78 12.38
N ARG A 71 -29.45 -7.07 12.17
CA ARG A 71 -28.45 -8.14 12.19
C ARG A 71 -27.35 -7.88 11.17
N ARG A 72 -27.66 -7.27 10.03
CA ARG A 72 -26.68 -6.88 9.00
C ARG A 72 -25.66 -5.88 9.56
N VAL A 73 -26.14 -4.84 10.24
CA VAL A 73 -25.29 -3.83 10.89
C VAL A 73 -24.46 -4.47 12.00
N THR A 74 -25.02 -5.42 12.74
CA THR A 74 -24.31 -6.18 13.78
C THR A 74 -23.19 -7.03 13.20
N LEU A 75 -23.45 -7.74 12.10
CA LEU A 75 -22.43 -8.54 11.39
C LEU A 75 -21.34 -7.66 10.80
N ILE A 76 -21.69 -6.53 10.18
CA ILE A 76 -20.71 -5.55 9.69
C ILE A 76 -19.82 -5.06 10.82
N ARG A 77 -20.39 -4.67 11.97
CA ARG A 77 -19.62 -4.24 13.14
C ARG A 77 -18.70 -5.34 13.68
N TYR A 78 -19.18 -6.59 13.68
CA TYR A 78 -18.42 -7.76 14.11
C TYR A 78 -17.21 -8.05 13.20
N PHE A 79 -17.38 -8.00 11.88
CA PHE A 79 -16.29 -8.25 10.94
C PHE A 79 -15.30 -7.09 10.83
N LEU A 80 -15.76 -5.85 11.00
CA LEU A 80 -14.88 -4.68 11.02
C LEU A 80 -14.03 -4.61 12.30
N ASN A 81 -14.65 -4.88 13.46
CA ASN A 81 -13.99 -4.83 14.76
C ASN A 81 -14.17 -6.17 15.48
N HIS A 82 -13.40 -7.16 15.04
CA HIS A 82 -13.51 -8.51 15.57
C HIS A 82 -12.90 -8.60 16.98
N PRO A 83 -13.69 -8.97 18.00
CA PRO A 83 -13.22 -8.99 19.39
C PRO A 83 -12.19 -10.09 19.66
N LEU A 84 -12.08 -11.11 18.79
CA LEU A 84 -11.08 -12.19 18.90
C LEU A 84 -9.82 -11.90 18.08
N THR A 85 -9.52 -10.62 17.78
CA THR A 85 -8.22 -10.28 17.22
C THR A 85 -7.14 -10.59 18.27
N PRO A 86 -6.17 -11.47 17.97
CA PRO A 86 -5.16 -11.83 18.94
C PRO A 86 -4.29 -10.61 19.26
N ARG A 87 -3.75 -10.57 20.48
CA ARG A 87 -2.79 -9.54 20.86
C ARG A 87 -1.55 -9.61 19.96
N PRO A 88 -0.82 -8.49 19.78
CA PRO A 88 0.45 -8.51 19.06
C PRO A 88 1.38 -9.59 19.60
N LEU A 89 2.15 -10.21 18.69
CA LEU A 89 3.02 -11.33 19.01
C LEU A 89 4.29 -10.83 19.71
N HIS A 90 4.58 -11.38 20.89
CA HIS A 90 5.79 -11.07 21.65
C HIS A 90 6.81 -12.20 21.48
N PHE A 91 7.99 -11.87 20.94
CA PHE A 91 9.07 -12.85 20.75
C PHE A 91 10.12 -12.74 21.85
N SER A 92 10.67 -13.88 22.27
CA SER A 92 11.93 -13.89 23.02
C SER A 92 13.08 -13.41 22.15
N ARG A 93 14.17 -12.95 22.76
CA ARG A 93 15.31 -12.36 22.04
C ARG A 93 15.86 -13.26 20.92
N ASN A 94 16.12 -14.53 21.20
CA ASN A 94 16.62 -15.48 20.20
C ASN A 94 15.61 -15.73 19.07
N ARG A 95 14.30 -15.80 19.38
CA ARG A 95 13.25 -15.97 18.36
C ARG A 95 13.13 -14.72 17.48
N TYR A 96 13.22 -13.53 18.08
CA TYR A 96 13.22 -12.26 17.36
C TYR A 96 14.40 -12.17 16.40
N LEU A 97 15.62 -12.52 16.84
CA LEU A 97 16.81 -12.52 15.98
C LEU A 97 16.70 -13.50 14.80
N ARG A 98 16.18 -14.71 15.03
CA ARG A 98 15.91 -15.68 13.95
C ARG A 98 14.92 -15.12 12.93
N HIS A 99 13.79 -14.58 13.42
CA HIS A 99 12.79 -13.97 12.56
C HIS A 99 13.37 -12.80 11.74
N TRP A 100 14.13 -11.91 12.39
CA TRP A 100 14.79 -10.79 11.73
C TRP A 100 15.77 -11.24 10.65
N THR A 101 16.55 -12.29 10.92
CA THR A 101 17.51 -12.85 9.97
C THR A 101 16.81 -13.43 8.74
N ILE A 102 15.76 -14.23 8.94
CA ILE A 102 14.95 -14.81 7.85
C ILE A 102 14.32 -13.69 7.02
N HIS A 103 13.72 -12.69 7.68
CA HIS A 103 13.10 -11.56 7.01
C HIS A 103 14.13 -10.77 6.17
N ARG A 104 15.34 -10.54 6.70
CA ARG A 104 16.40 -9.85 5.96
C ARG A 104 16.90 -10.68 4.77
N ALA A 105 17.07 -11.98 4.94
CA ALA A 105 17.42 -12.89 3.85
C ALA A 105 16.36 -12.87 2.73
N TRP A 106 15.07 -12.87 3.10
CA TRP A 106 13.97 -12.74 2.15
C TRP A 106 14.01 -11.41 1.39
N GLN A 107 14.26 -10.29 2.07
CA GLN A 107 14.42 -8.99 1.41
C GLN A 107 15.58 -8.97 0.41
N LEU A 108 16.71 -9.60 0.74
CA LEU A 108 17.85 -9.72 -0.17
C LEU A 108 17.51 -10.61 -1.37
N TYR A 109 16.86 -11.75 -1.13
CA TYR A 109 16.43 -12.66 -2.18
C TYR A 109 15.46 -11.99 -3.16
N THR A 110 14.41 -11.33 -2.66
CA THR A 110 13.45 -10.60 -3.48
C THR A 110 14.07 -9.43 -4.23
N ALA A 111 15.06 -8.74 -3.65
CA ALA A 111 15.81 -7.72 -4.37
C ALA A 111 16.64 -8.31 -5.52
N LYS A 112 17.30 -9.47 -5.30
CA LYS A 112 18.03 -10.19 -6.35
C LYS A 112 17.10 -10.66 -7.47
N GLN A 113 15.94 -11.24 -7.13
CA GLN A 113 14.95 -11.67 -8.13
C GLN A 113 14.45 -10.51 -8.97
N ARG A 114 14.09 -9.38 -8.35
CA ARG A 114 13.65 -8.18 -9.09
C ARG A 114 14.73 -7.66 -10.03
N ARG A 115 15.99 -7.63 -9.57
CA ARG A 115 17.12 -7.23 -10.42
C ARG A 115 17.33 -8.18 -11.60
N ALA A 116 17.25 -9.49 -11.36
CA ALA A 116 17.37 -10.50 -12.42
C ALA A 116 16.24 -10.35 -13.46
N HIS A 117 15.01 -10.15 -13.00
CA HIS A 117 13.87 -9.90 -13.90
C HIS A 117 14.05 -8.62 -14.72
N GLN A 118 14.51 -7.52 -14.09
CA GLN A 118 14.77 -6.27 -14.79
C GLN A 118 15.86 -6.42 -15.86
N LEU A 119 16.96 -7.12 -15.55
CA LEU A 119 18.03 -7.39 -16.51
C LEU A 119 17.54 -8.24 -17.68
N GLU A 120 16.67 -9.22 -17.44
CA GLU A 120 16.10 -10.04 -18.51
C GLU A 120 15.16 -9.22 -19.40
N LEU A 121 14.34 -8.33 -18.84
CA LEU A 121 13.53 -7.39 -19.62
C LEU A 121 14.39 -6.43 -20.45
N GLU A 122 15.47 -5.91 -19.87
CA GLU A 122 16.45 -5.08 -20.60
C GLU A 122 17.12 -5.85 -21.74
N ARG A 123 17.49 -7.12 -21.49
CA ARG A 123 18.07 -8.01 -22.51
C ARG A 123 17.09 -8.24 -23.67
N GLN A 124 15.84 -8.56 -23.36
CA GLN A 124 14.79 -8.76 -24.37
C GLN A 124 14.55 -7.46 -25.16
N TRP A 125 14.46 -6.32 -24.47
CA TRP A 125 14.29 -5.03 -25.10
C TRP A 125 15.45 -4.65 -26.02
N ALA A 126 16.70 -4.85 -25.58
CA ALA A 126 17.89 -4.60 -26.39
C ALA A 126 17.87 -5.47 -27.66
N SER A 127 17.58 -6.77 -27.51
CA SER A 127 17.46 -7.68 -28.65
C SER A 127 16.37 -7.26 -29.64
N MET A 128 15.20 -6.83 -29.15
CA MET A 128 14.12 -6.33 -30.01
C MET A 128 14.51 -5.02 -30.71
N LYS A 129 15.19 -4.10 -30.00
CA LYS A 129 15.67 -2.83 -30.55
C LYS A 129 16.64 -3.08 -31.69
N ASP A 130 17.64 -3.93 -31.47
CA ASP A 130 18.68 -4.21 -32.46
C ASP A 130 18.08 -4.88 -33.71
N ALA A 131 17.17 -5.84 -33.54
CA ALA A 131 16.43 -6.43 -34.66
C ALA A 131 15.61 -5.39 -35.45
N CYS A 132 14.99 -4.42 -34.77
CA CYS A 132 14.25 -3.34 -35.42
C CYS A 132 15.17 -2.36 -36.18
N GLU A 133 16.36 -2.07 -35.65
CA GLU A 133 17.35 -1.25 -36.37
C GLU A 133 17.85 -1.96 -37.64
N GLU A 134 18.11 -3.27 -37.56
CA GLU A 134 18.46 -4.08 -38.74
C GLU A 134 17.34 -4.06 -39.80
N LEU A 135 16.07 -4.16 -39.40
CA LEU A 135 14.93 -4.02 -40.33
C LEU A 135 14.82 -2.62 -40.94
N ARG A 136 15.29 -1.59 -40.23
CA ARG A 136 15.20 -0.19 -40.66
C ARG A 136 16.25 0.14 -41.70
N THR A 137 17.50 -0.33 -41.52
CA THR A 137 18.64 0.05 -42.36
C THR A 137 19.28 -1.11 -43.12
N GLY A 138 19.28 -2.33 -42.57
CA GLY A 138 20.05 -3.46 -43.09
C GLY A 138 19.42 -4.21 -44.27
N VAL A 139 18.09 -4.23 -44.37
CA VAL A 139 17.37 -5.07 -45.38
C VAL A 139 17.27 -4.42 -46.77
N GLY A 140 17.61 -3.13 -46.92
CA GLY A 140 17.55 -2.43 -48.21
C GLY A 140 16.14 -2.08 -48.73
N ASP A 141 15.08 -2.38 -47.97
CA ASP A 141 13.66 -2.09 -48.29
C ASP A 141 13.24 -0.65 -47.94
N GLY A 142 14.19 0.29 -47.76
CA GLY A 142 13.89 1.68 -47.36
C GLY A 142 13.04 1.79 -46.09
N GLY A 143 13.18 0.82 -45.17
CA GLY A 143 12.42 0.75 -43.92
C GLY A 143 10.92 0.48 -44.07
N ARG A 144 10.43 -0.07 -45.19
CA ARG A 144 9.00 -0.44 -45.33
C ARG A 144 8.59 -1.54 -44.35
N LEU A 145 9.35 -2.63 -44.22
CA LEU A 145 9.10 -3.66 -43.20
C LEU A 145 9.07 -3.09 -41.77
N PHE A 146 10.01 -2.22 -41.42
CA PHE A 146 10.05 -1.54 -40.11
C PHE A 146 8.78 -0.70 -39.86
N ARG A 147 8.29 0.05 -40.85
CA ARG A 147 7.04 0.81 -40.71
C ARG A 147 5.83 -0.09 -40.49
N THR A 148 5.79 -1.23 -41.19
CA THR A 148 4.73 -2.24 -41.02
C THR A 148 4.74 -2.87 -39.62
N SER A 149 5.92 -3.25 -39.10
CA SER A 149 6.04 -3.88 -37.79
C SER A 149 5.70 -2.93 -36.63
N MET A 150 5.91 -1.62 -36.82
CA MET A 150 5.54 -0.60 -35.83
C MET A 150 4.04 -0.30 -35.77
N ASN A 151 3.25 -0.84 -36.69
CA ASN A 151 1.81 -0.68 -36.69
C ASN A 151 1.17 -1.35 -35.45
N LYS A 152 0.29 -0.64 -34.75
CA LYS A 152 -0.38 -1.11 -33.51
C LYS A 152 -1.87 -1.42 -33.70
N ARG A 153 -2.31 -1.68 -34.94
CA ARG A 153 -3.68 -2.16 -35.24
C ARG A 153 -3.97 -3.44 -34.46
N GLY A 154 -5.15 -3.55 -33.86
CA GLY A 154 -5.59 -4.72 -33.07
C GLY A 154 -5.01 -4.80 -31.66
N VAL A 155 -3.85 -4.18 -31.38
CA VAL A 155 -3.16 -4.31 -30.09
C VAL A 155 -3.97 -3.77 -28.92
N PHE A 156 -4.67 -2.64 -29.12
CA PHE A 156 -5.46 -1.99 -28.06
C PHE A 156 -6.97 -2.31 -28.14
N SER A 157 -7.44 -2.89 -29.24
CA SER A 157 -8.85 -3.27 -29.43
C SER A 157 -9.10 -4.73 -29.09
N ASP A 158 -8.29 -5.62 -29.68
CA ASP A 158 -8.53 -7.07 -29.66
C ASP A 158 -7.78 -7.74 -28.50
N GLY A 159 -6.65 -7.14 -28.09
CA GLY A 159 -5.88 -7.56 -26.93
C GLY A 159 -5.16 -8.91 -27.11
N VAL A 160 -4.98 -9.63 -26.02
CA VAL A 160 -4.38 -10.98 -26.00
C VAL A 160 -5.51 -12.02 -25.95
N PRO A 161 -5.48 -13.11 -26.75
CA PRO A 161 -6.51 -14.13 -26.71
C PRO A 161 -6.64 -14.77 -25.32
N ILE A 162 -7.88 -14.97 -24.87
CA ILE A 162 -8.19 -15.39 -23.50
C ILE A 162 -7.63 -16.78 -23.17
N GLU A 163 -7.42 -17.63 -24.18
CA GLU A 163 -6.86 -18.96 -24.06
C GLU A 163 -5.41 -18.93 -23.54
N TYR A 164 -4.65 -17.88 -23.87
CA TYR A 164 -3.28 -17.67 -23.39
C TYR A 164 -3.20 -16.97 -22.04
N GLY A 165 -4.29 -16.37 -21.56
CA GLY A 165 -4.38 -15.73 -20.23
C GLY A 165 -4.43 -16.72 -19.06
N ARG A 166 -4.25 -18.02 -19.31
CA ARG A 166 -4.29 -19.08 -18.29
C ARG A 166 -3.09 -18.96 -17.34
N LEU A 167 -3.38 -18.87 -16.05
CA LEU A 167 -2.39 -18.80 -14.98
C LEU A 167 -1.73 -20.17 -14.76
N GLN A 168 -0.49 -20.16 -14.24
CA GLN A 168 0.18 -21.37 -13.81
C GLN A 168 -0.56 -21.99 -12.62
N THR A 169 -0.74 -23.32 -12.65
CA THR A 169 -1.38 -24.11 -11.58
C THR A 169 -0.36 -24.93 -10.81
N ASP A 170 -0.63 -25.24 -9.54
CA ASP A 170 0.27 -26.03 -8.69
C ASP A 170 0.45 -27.47 -9.21
N SER A 171 -0.58 -28.05 -9.82
CA SER A 171 -0.54 -29.36 -10.48
C SER A 171 -1.09 -29.26 -11.91
N PRO A 172 -0.58 -30.08 -12.86
CA PRO A 172 -1.09 -30.09 -14.23
C PRO A 172 -2.52 -30.66 -14.29
N SER A 173 -3.24 -30.35 -15.37
CA SER A 173 -4.53 -30.98 -15.69
C SER A 173 -4.35 -32.47 -15.98
N LYS A 174 -5.40 -33.27 -15.75
CA LYS A 174 -5.40 -34.71 -16.05
C LYS A 174 -5.08 -34.99 -17.52
N ASP A 175 -5.66 -34.21 -18.41
CA ASP A 175 -5.51 -34.38 -19.86
C ASP A 175 -4.27 -33.65 -20.41
N GLY A 176 -3.59 -32.84 -19.58
CA GLY A 176 -2.38 -32.12 -19.98
C GLY A 176 -2.63 -31.08 -21.07
N TRP A 177 -2.14 -31.37 -22.28
CA TRP A 177 -2.22 -30.50 -23.46
C TRP A 177 -3.22 -31.08 -24.49
N ASP A 178 -4.01 -30.21 -25.11
CA ASP A 178 -4.98 -30.63 -26.14
C ASP A 178 -4.30 -30.80 -27.50
N TYR A 179 -4.00 -32.06 -27.85
CA TYR A 179 -3.46 -32.42 -29.16
C TYR A 179 -4.52 -32.50 -30.27
N SER A 180 -5.81 -32.39 -29.92
CA SER A 180 -6.91 -32.51 -30.87
C SER A 180 -7.39 -31.16 -31.43
N TRP A 181 -6.75 -30.07 -31.03
CA TRP A 181 -7.07 -28.72 -31.49
C TRP A 181 -7.03 -28.62 -33.02
N LYS A 182 -8.07 -28.01 -33.59
CA LYS A 182 -8.21 -27.74 -35.03
C LYS A 182 -8.39 -26.23 -35.24
N PRO A 183 -7.76 -25.66 -36.29
CA PRO A 183 -7.87 -24.25 -36.63
C PRO A 183 -9.23 -23.85 -37.20
#